data_AF-A0A831RIX1-F1
#
_entry.id   AF-A0A831RIX1-F1
#
_cell.length_a   1.000
_cell.length_b   1.000
_cell.length_c   1.000
_cell.angle_alpha   90.00
_cell.angle_beta   90.00
_cell.angle_gamma   90.00
#
_symmetry.space_group_name_H-M   'P 1'
#
loop_
_entity.id
_entity.type
_entity.pdbx_description
1 polymer ?
#
loop_
_entity_poly.entity_id
_entity_poly.type
_entity_poly.pdbx_seq_one_letter_code
_entity_poly.pdbx_strand_id
1 'polypeptide(L)' 'MAQPFAVEDNAKVDAYIKEAMKKNLKPPGYAGTHWRPSYTCRNLLRYSWREYRNCRYYYRYYGRYYP' A
#
# COMPACT_ATOMS: atom_id res chain seq x y z
N MET A 1 7.42 8.22 19.53
CA MET A 1 7.62 8.72 18.16
C MET A 1 7.45 7.54 17.22
N ALA A 2 6.46 7.56 16.32
CA ALA A 2 6.24 6.48 15.36
C ALA A 2 7.51 6.33 14.51
N GLN A 3 8.19 5.20 14.63
CA GLN A 3 9.44 4.93 13.94
C GLN A 3 9.24 5.17 12.44
N PRO A 4 10.12 5.93 11.76
CA PRO A 4 10.08 6.01 10.31
C PRO A 4 10.39 4.62 9.79
N PHE A 5 9.33 3.87 9.49
CA PHE A 5 9.37 2.47 9.09
C PHE A 5 10.50 2.26 8.08
N ALA A 6 11.37 1.30 8.38
CA ALA A 6 12.62 1.11 7.67
C ALA A 6 12.38 0.99 6.16
N VAL A 7 13.31 1.56 5.38
CA VAL A 7 13.33 1.41 3.92
C VAL A 7 13.27 -0.07 3.51
N GLU A 8 13.73 -0.96 4.38
CA GLU A 8 13.71 -2.40 4.20
C GLU A 8 12.28 -3.00 4.10
N ASP A 9 11.32 -2.52 4.89
CA ASP A 9 9.91 -2.92 4.78
C ASP A 9 9.29 -2.42 3.47
N ASN A 10 9.74 -1.26 2.99
CA ASN A 10 9.29 -0.73 1.71
C ASN A 10 9.77 -1.61 0.55
N ALA A 11 11.01 -2.09 0.61
CA ALA A 11 11.57 -3.00 -0.39
C ALA A 11 10.86 -4.37 -0.38
N LYS A 12 10.57 -4.92 0.80
CA LYS A 12 9.79 -6.18 0.94
C LYS A 12 8.39 -6.05 0.35
N VAL A 13 7.71 -4.92 0.61
CA VAL A 13 6.39 -4.62 0.03
C VAL A 13 6.47 -4.51 -1.49
N ASP A 14 7.47 -3.81 -2.03
CA ASP A 14 7.65 -3.68 -3.48
C ASP A 14 7.93 -5.03 -4.15
N ALA A 15 8.79 -5.86 -3.55
CA ALA A 15 9.06 -7.21 -4.02
C ALA A 15 7.79 -8.07 -4.03
N TYR A 16 7.02 -8.06 -2.93
CA TYR A 16 5.73 -8.76 -2.86
C TYR A 16 4.76 -8.28 -3.94
N ILE A 17 4.64 -6.96 -4.13
CA ILE A 17 3.77 -6.38 -5.15
C ILE A 17 4.21 -6.81 -6.54
N LYS A 18 5.51 -6.77 -6.84
CA LYS A 18 6.06 -7.23 -8.13
C LYS A 18 5.74 -8.70 -8.39
N GLU A 19 5.94 -9.56 -7.41
CA GLU A 19 5.61 -10.99 -7.55
C GLU A 19 4.10 -11.23 -7.70
N ALA A 20 3.28 -10.56 -6.90
CA ALA A 20 1.83 -10.72 -6.95
C ALA A 20 1.25 -10.15 -8.26
N MET A 21 1.82 -9.05 -8.76
CA MET A 21 1.49 -8.48 -10.07
C MET A 21 1.91 -9.41 -11.22
N LYS A 22 3.10 -10.04 -11.15
CA LYS A 22 3.50 -11.09 -12.11
C LYS A 22 2.51 -12.25 -12.13
N LYS A 23 1.97 -12.62 -10.97
CA LYS A 23 0.94 -13.66 -10.82
C LYS A 23 -0.48 -13.19 -11.17
N ASN A 24 -0.65 -11.96 -11.68
CA ASN A 24 -1.95 -11.37 -11.99
C ASN A 24 -2.96 -11.42 -10.82
N LEU A 25 -2.47 -11.45 -9.58
CA LEU A 25 -3.32 -11.42 -8.41
C LEU A 25 -3.95 -10.03 -8.30
N LYS A 26 -5.28 -9.96 -8.27
CA LYS A 26 -5.95 -8.68 -8.04
C LYS A 26 -5.70 -8.24 -6.59
N PRO A 27 -5.20 -7.01 -6.35
CA PRO A 27 -5.10 -6.52 -4.98
C PRO A 27 -6.51 -6.45 -4.39
N PRO A 28 -6.71 -6.93 -3.15
CA PRO A 28 -7.97 -6.72 -2.47
C PRO A 28 -8.27 -5.22 -2.40
N GLY A 29 -9.55 -4.88 -2.44
CA GLY A 29 -10.02 -3.51 -2.20
C GLY A 29 -9.52 -2.99 -0.86
N TYR A 30 -9.61 -1.68 -0.66
CA TYR A 30 -9.20 -1.10 0.61
C TYR A 30 -10.01 -1.73 1.75
N ALA A 31 -9.32 -2.42 2.65
CA ALA A 31 -9.90 -3.12 3.80
C ALA A 31 -9.60 -2.42 5.13
N GLY A 32 -9.25 -1.14 5.07
CA GLY A 32 -8.97 -0.32 6.25
C GLY A 32 -10.07 0.71 6.49
N THR A 33 -9.82 1.62 7.43
CA THR A 33 -10.76 2.69 7.82
C THR A 33 -10.13 4.10 7.78
N HIS A 34 -8.82 4.21 7.56
CA HIS A 34 -8.10 5.48 7.54
C HIS A 34 -7.97 6.14 6.15
N TRP A 35 -8.44 5.48 5.08
CA TRP A 35 -8.38 6.00 3.72
C TRP A 35 -9.34 7.15 3.55
N ARG A 36 -8.86 8.18 2.85
CA ARG A 36 -9.63 9.35 2.47
C ARG A 36 -9.25 9.70 1.03
N PRO A 37 -10.18 10.22 0.22
CA PRO A 37 -9.91 10.57 -1.17
C PRO A 37 -8.81 11.64 -1.34
N SER A 38 -8.54 12.46 -0.32
CA SER A 38 -7.42 13.41 -0.32
C SER A 38 -6.10 12.83 0.22
N TYR A 39 -6.08 11.57 0.66
CA TYR A 39 -4.90 10.94 1.25
C TYR A 39 -4.08 10.20 0.20
N THR A 40 -2.78 10.18 0.43
CA THR A 40 -1.84 9.32 -0.33
C THR A 40 -1.47 8.11 0.50
N CYS A 41 -0.91 7.06 -0.11
CA CYS A 41 -0.41 5.91 0.65
C CYS A 41 0.55 6.35 1.78
N ARG A 42 1.36 7.40 1.56
CA ARG A 42 2.25 7.94 2.59
C ARG A 42 1.53 8.50 3.82
N ASN A 43 0.28 8.96 3.67
CA ASN A 43 -0.56 9.33 4.82
C ASN A 43 -0.98 8.09 5.60
N LEU A 44 -1.42 7.02 4.93
CA LEU A 44 -1.76 5.75 5.56
C LEU A 44 -0.60 5.13 6.33
N LEU A 45 0.65 5.37 5.88
CA LEU A 45 1.85 4.91 6.57
C LEU A 45 1.89 5.36 8.04
N ARG A 46 1.28 6.52 8.36
CA ARG A 46 1.19 7.03 9.74
C ARG A 46 0.17 6.29 10.61
N TYR A 47 -0.79 5.62 10.00
CA TYR A 47 -1.90 4.93 10.69
C TYR A 47 -1.68 3.42 10.73
N SER A 48 -1.41 2.80 9.58
CA SER A 48 -1.18 1.35 9.50
C SER A 48 -0.31 0.96 8.32
N TRP A 49 0.63 0.07 8.60
CA TRP A 49 1.48 -0.54 7.59
C TRP A 49 0.70 -1.44 6.62
N ARG A 50 -0.35 -2.13 7.10
CA ARG A 50 -1.17 -3.01 6.25
C ARG A 50 -1.96 -2.19 5.22
N GLU A 51 -2.50 -1.06 5.64
CA GLU A 51 -3.23 -0.11 4.80
C GLU A 51 -2.28 0.52 3.77
N TYR A 52 -1.07 0.89 4.20
CA TYR A 52 -0.02 1.39 3.31
C TYR A 52 0.38 0.40 2.22
N ARG A 53 0.69 -0.85 2.60
CA ARG A 53 1.05 -1.93 1.68
C ARG A 53 -0.06 -2.16 0.65
N ASN A 54 -1.30 -2.26 1.10
CA ASN A 54 -2.45 -2.45 0.23
C ASN A 54 -2.63 -1.26 -0.72
N CYS A 55 -2.49 -0.02 -0.23
CA CYS A 55 -2.57 1.19 -1.07
C CYS A 55 -1.49 1.21 -2.15
N ARG A 56 -0.24 0.90 -1.81
CA ARG A 56 0.83 0.77 -2.83
C ARG A 56 0.52 -0.31 -3.84
N TYR A 57 0.01 -1.45 -3.38
CA TYR A 57 -0.31 -2.56 -4.25
C TYR A 57 -1.43 -2.17 -5.23
N TYR A 58 -2.50 -1.58 -4.72
CA TYR A 58 -3.61 -1.08 -5.51
C TYR A 58 -3.17 -0.02 -6.52
N TYR A 59 -2.37 0.96 -6.08
CA TYR A 59 -1.85 2.01 -6.96
C TYR A 59 -0.96 1.45 -8.08
N ARG A 60 -0.12 0.45 -7.78
CA ARG A 60 0.75 -0.18 -8.78
C ARG A 60 -0.04 -1.02 -9.79
N TYR A 61 -1.11 -1.68 -9.35
CA TYR A 61 -1.95 -2.52 -10.19
C TYR A 61 -2.93 -1.72 -11.05
N TYR A 62 -3.63 -0.74 -10.47
CA TYR A 62 -4.67 0.04 -11.15
C TYR A 62 -4.18 1.39 -11.71
N GLY A 63 -2.99 1.85 -11.32
CA GLY A 63 -2.48 3.18 -11.70
C GLY A 63 -3.21 4.35 -11.04
N ARG A 64 -4.12 4.08 -10.10
CA ARG A 64 -4.92 5.08 -9.39
C ARG A 64 -5.01 4.75 -7.91
N TYR A 65 -5.27 5.76 -7.10
CA TYR A 65 -5.57 5.58 -5.68
C TYR A 65 -6.98 5.00 -5.47
N TYR A 66 -7.25 4.51 -4.26
CA TYR A 66 -8.60 4.04 -3.92
C TYR A 66 -9.61 5.18 -4.11
N PRO A 67 -10.84 4.88 -4.59
CA PRO A 67 -11.90 5.87 -4.70
C PRO A 67 -12.29 6.46 -3.33
#